data_AF-A0A965QIZ7-F1
#
_entry.id   AF-A0A965QIZ7-F1
#
_cell.length_a   1.000
_cell.length_b   1.000
_cell.length_c   1.000
_cell.angle_alpha   90.00
_cell.angle_beta   90.00
_cell.angle_gamma   90.00
#
_symmetry.space_group_name_H-M   'P 1'
#
loop_
_entity.id
_entity.type
_entity.pdbx_description
1 polymer ?
#
loop_
_entity_poly.entity_id
_entity_poly.type
_entity_poly.pdbx_seq_one_letter_code
_entity_poly.pdbx_strand_id
1 'polypeptide(L)'
;MELIELKDFLDFKAEQYENHAFLEYDPIQIPHKFSQKEDIEIIGFLVATIAWGNRKSIISNGNKICEVMGNSPYDFIMNYKKNSQVNFVHRTFNSSDLEFFFHALHTIYKTGDLESAFCGNFHDKGVKNYISNF
;
A
#
# COMPACT_ATOMS: atom_id res chain seq x y z
N MET A 1 -32.93 -6.68 -4.84
CA MET A 1 -32.36 -5.60 -5.64
C MET A 1 -32.04 -6.21 -6.98
N GLU A 2 -32.70 -5.71 -8.03
CA GLU A 2 -32.42 -6.15 -9.40
C GLU A 2 -30.97 -5.78 -9.77
N LEU A 3 -30.34 -6.53 -10.68
CA LEU A 3 -28.94 -6.30 -11.08
C LEU A 3 -28.69 -4.87 -11.56
N ILE A 4 -29.68 -4.27 -12.22
CA ILE A 4 -29.64 -2.89 -12.72
C ILE A 4 -29.63 -1.90 -11.56
N GLU A 5 -30.52 -2.08 -10.57
CA GLU A 5 -30.56 -1.22 -9.38
C GLU A 5 -29.26 -1.30 -8.57
N LEU A 6 -28.66 -2.50 -8.47
CA LEU A 6 -27.37 -2.67 -7.81
C LEU A 6 -26.27 -1.90 -8.54
N LYS A 7 -26.22 -2.01 -9.87
CA LYS A 7 -25.24 -1.30 -10.69
C LYS A 7 -25.38 0.21 -10.50
N ASP A 8 -26.58 0.75 -10.68
CA ASP A 8 -26.83 2.18 -10.58
C ASP A 8 -26.49 2.72 -9.17
N PHE A 9 -26.79 1.93 -8.14
CA PHE A 9 -26.40 2.26 -6.77
C PHE A 9 -24.88 2.28 -6.58
N LEU A 10 -24.16 1.28 -7.13
CA LEU A 10 -22.70 1.22 -7.03
C LEU A 10 -22.02 2.35 -7.81
N ASP A 11 -22.49 2.67 -9.02
CA ASP A 11 -21.98 3.77 -9.83
C ASP A 11 -22.20 5.12 -9.12
N PHE A 12 -23.39 5.35 -8.58
CA PHE A 12 -23.66 6.52 -7.75
C PHE A 12 -22.69 6.60 -6.57
N LYS A 13 -22.42 5.48 -5.87
CA LYS A 13 -21.46 5.48 -4.75
C LYS A 13 -20.02 5.71 -5.20
N ALA A 14 -19.62 5.20 -6.36
CA ALA A 14 -18.32 5.48 -6.94
C ALA A 14 -18.17 6.98 -7.22
N GLU A 15 -19.12 7.61 -7.91
CA GLU A 15 -19.11 9.07 -8.16
C GLU A 15 -19.08 9.89 -6.86
N GLN A 16 -19.81 9.45 -5.82
CA GLN A 16 -19.84 10.12 -4.53
C GLN A 16 -18.50 10.08 -3.80
N TYR A 17 -17.70 9.02 -3.92
CA TYR A 17 -16.48 8.83 -3.13
C TYR A 17 -15.17 8.96 -3.91
N GLU A 18 -15.18 8.73 -5.22
CA GLU A 18 -14.01 8.85 -6.11
C GLU A 18 -13.79 10.30 -6.56
N ASN A 19 -13.82 11.24 -5.60
CA ASN A 19 -13.50 12.63 -5.87
C ASN A 19 -12.47 13.17 -4.88
N HIS A 20 -11.77 14.22 -5.29
CA HIS A 20 -10.66 14.80 -4.54
C HIS A 20 -11.06 15.29 -3.13
N ALA A 21 -12.33 15.65 -2.89
CA ALA A 21 -12.77 16.08 -1.57
C ALA A 21 -12.78 14.93 -0.55
N PHE A 22 -12.97 13.69 -1.00
CA PHE A 22 -12.88 12.51 -0.12
C PHE A 22 -11.45 12.07 0.18
N LEU A 23 -10.47 12.55 -0.61
CA LEU A 23 -9.06 12.23 -0.44
C LEU A 23 -8.56 12.62 0.95
N GLU A 24 -8.94 13.81 1.45
CA GLU A 24 -8.47 14.33 2.75
C GLU A 24 -8.74 13.36 3.91
N TYR A 25 -9.84 12.61 3.81
CA TYR A 25 -10.20 11.66 4.84
C TYR A 25 -9.77 10.25 4.52
N ASP A 26 -9.19 9.95 3.36
CA ASP A 26 -8.91 8.60 2.90
C ASP A 26 -7.41 8.23 3.04
N PRO A 27 -7.05 6.98 3.42
CA PRO A 27 -5.65 6.54 3.43
C PRO A 27 -4.90 6.74 2.11
N ILE A 28 -5.60 6.75 0.96
CA ILE A 28 -5.00 6.99 -0.36
C ILE A 28 -4.37 8.39 -0.50
N GLN A 29 -4.65 9.31 0.43
CA GLN A 29 -3.93 10.58 0.52
C GLN A 29 -2.42 10.42 0.76
N ILE A 30 -1.98 9.31 1.38
CA ILE A 30 -0.59 9.15 1.80
C ILE A 30 0.31 8.91 0.58
N PRO A 31 0.02 7.96 -0.32
CA PRO A 31 0.75 7.84 -1.59
C PRO A 31 0.75 9.14 -2.42
N HIS A 32 -0.35 9.90 -2.41
CA HIS A 32 -0.46 11.17 -3.14
C HIS A 32 0.49 12.29 -2.64
N LYS A 33 1.18 12.09 -1.50
CA LYS A 33 2.22 13.00 -1.02
C LYS A 33 3.52 12.89 -1.80
N PHE A 34 3.69 11.81 -2.57
CA PHE A 34 4.90 11.49 -3.30
C PHE A 34 4.70 11.68 -4.80
N SER A 35 5.79 11.98 -5.50
CA SER A 35 5.80 12.16 -6.95
C SER A 35 6.62 11.09 -7.68
N GLN A 36 7.57 10.44 -7.00
CA GLN A 36 8.36 9.35 -7.55
C GLN A 36 7.49 8.08 -7.60
N LYS A 37 7.53 7.36 -8.74
CA LYS A 37 6.76 6.12 -8.95
C LYS A 37 7.01 5.12 -7.82
N GLU A 38 8.27 4.86 -7.54
CA GLU A 38 8.71 3.85 -6.56
C GLU A 38 8.26 4.21 -5.13
N ASP A 39 8.29 5.49 -4.76
CA ASP A 39 7.78 5.97 -3.47
C ASP A 39 6.27 5.74 -3.34
N ILE A 40 5.52 6.05 -4.41
CA ILE A 40 4.07 5.86 -4.47
C ILE A 40 3.72 4.38 -4.34
N GLU A 41 4.43 3.51 -5.06
CA GLU A 41 4.23 2.06 -5.01
C GLU A 41 4.49 1.49 -3.60
N ILE A 42 5.65 1.81 -3.02
CA ILE A 42 6.05 1.29 -1.70
C ILE A 42 5.05 1.72 -0.63
N ILE A 43 4.73 3.02 -0.57
CA ILE A 43 3.80 3.53 0.44
C ILE A 43 2.37 3.08 0.17
N GLY A 44 1.96 3.02 -1.10
CA GLY A 44 0.66 2.45 -1.50
C GLY A 44 0.50 1.03 -0.98
N PHE A 45 1.51 0.19 -1.18
CA PHE A 45 1.51 -1.19 -0.72
C PHE A 45 1.49 -1.29 0.81
N LEU A 46 2.36 -0.56 1.51
CA LEU A 46 2.43 -0.59 2.98
C LEU A 46 1.16 -0.06 3.64
N VAL A 47 0.56 1.02 3.11
CA VAL A 47 -0.69 1.59 3.64
C VAL A 47 -1.87 0.66 3.36
N ALA A 48 -1.95 0.06 2.17
CA ALA A 48 -2.96 -0.95 1.85
C ALA A 48 -2.84 -2.17 2.79
N THR A 49 -1.60 -2.57 3.11
CA THR A 49 -1.26 -3.63 4.06
C THR A 49 -1.63 -3.31 5.50
N ILE A 50 -2.11 -2.11 5.84
CA ILE A 50 -2.64 -1.82 7.18
C ILE A 50 -4.06 -1.24 7.13
N ALA A 51 -4.72 -1.27 5.97
CA ALA A 51 -5.98 -0.60 5.73
C ALA A 51 -7.21 -1.31 6.33
N TRP A 52 -7.09 -1.97 7.49
CA TRP A 52 -8.23 -2.55 8.21
C TRP A 52 -8.45 -1.88 9.56
N GLY A 53 -9.62 -1.25 9.70
CA GLY A 53 -10.07 -0.71 10.98
C GLY A 53 -10.50 0.73 10.95
N ASN A 54 -10.22 1.43 12.04
CA ASN A 54 -10.57 2.82 12.14
C ASN A 54 -9.69 3.66 11.21
N ARG A 55 -10.34 4.42 10.34
CA ARG A 55 -9.69 5.22 9.31
C ARG A 55 -8.63 6.20 9.85
N LYS A 56 -8.89 6.87 10.98
CA LYS A 56 -7.92 7.77 11.61
C LYS A 56 -6.65 7.03 12.05
N SER A 57 -6.80 5.81 12.55
CA SER A 57 -5.66 4.97 12.93
C SER A 57 -4.84 4.50 11.73
N ILE A 58 -5.51 4.18 10.60
CA ILE A 58 -4.83 3.83 9.34
C ILE A 58 -3.99 5.02 8.87
N ILE A 59 -4.59 6.21 8.79
CA ILE A 59 -3.89 7.42 8.34
C ILE A 59 -2.72 7.78 9.28
N SER A 60 -2.94 7.75 10.59
CA SER A 60 -1.89 8.03 11.58
C SER A 60 -0.72 7.05 11.46
N ASN A 61 -0.99 5.75 11.31
CA ASN A 61 0.07 4.75 11.20
C ASN A 61 0.76 4.77 9.84
N GLY A 62 0.04 5.07 8.74
CA GLY A 62 0.65 5.27 7.44
C GLY A 62 1.61 6.46 7.42
N ASN A 63 1.25 7.58 8.05
CA ASN A 63 2.18 8.71 8.21
C ASN A 63 3.40 8.33 9.07
N LYS A 64 3.20 7.55 10.14
CA LYS A 64 4.30 7.04 10.96
C LYS A 64 5.26 6.17 10.14
N ILE A 65 4.76 5.35 9.21
CA ILE A 65 5.61 4.59 8.27
C ILE A 65 6.44 5.56 7.42
N CYS A 66 5.82 6.59 6.82
CA CYS A 66 6.55 7.61 6.05
C CYS A 66 7.64 8.30 6.88
N GLU A 67 7.36 8.64 8.14
CA GLU A 67 8.31 9.25 9.06
C GLU A 67 9.50 8.33 9.38
N VAL A 68 9.24 7.03 9.63
CA VAL A 68 10.29 6.01 9.83
C VAL A 68 11.20 5.93 8.60
N MET A 69 10.65 6.10 7.41
CA MET A 69 11.37 6.07 6.14
C MET A 69 11.97 7.43 5.75
N GLY A 70 11.91 8.44 6.63
CA GLY A 70 12.45 9.78 6.37
C GLY A 70 11.77 10.52 5.22
N ASN A 71 10.52 10.17 4.89
CA ASN A 71 9.78 10.64 3.71
C ASN A 71 10.52 10.44 2.38
N SER A 72 11.41 9.44 2.31
CA SER A 72 11.99 8.96 1.06
C SER A 72 11.93 7.42 1.03
N PRO A 73 10.73 6.85 0.82
CA PRO A 73 10.49 5.41 0.90
C PRO A 73 11.44 4.56 0.06
N TYR A 74 11.65 4.92 -1.21
CA TYR A 74 12.51 4.19 -2.12
C TYR A 74 13.97 4.22 -1.68
N ASP A 75 14.51 5.39 -1.36
CA ASP A 75 15.89 5.52 -0.87
C ASP A 75 16.08 4.76 0.45
N PHE A 76 15.09 4.81 1.36
CA PHE A 76 15.10 4.04 2.60
C PHE A 76 15.17 2.55 2.31
N ILE A 77 14.32 2.03 1.42
CA ILE A 77 14.30 0.61 1.05
C ILE A 77 15.61 0.18 0.40
N MET A 78 16.14 0.95 -0.55
CA MET A 78 17.39 0.60 -1.25
C MET A 78 18.61 0.61 -0.34
N ASN A 79 18.61 1.48 0.68
CA ASN A 79 19.66 1.57 1.68
C ASN A 79 19.32 0.83 2.99
N TYR A 80 18.25 0.04 3.00
CA TYR A 80 17.76 -0.60 4.21
C TYR A 80 18.81 -1.56 4.77
N LYS A 81 19.33 -1.20 5.94
CA LYS A 81 20.10 -2.08 6.80
C LYS A 81 19.20 -2.45 7.96
N LYS A 82 19.31 -3.68 8.45
CA LYS A 82 18.61 -4.11 9.66
C LYS A 82 18.91 -3.10 10.77
N ASN A 83 17.95 -2.21 11.04
CA ASN A 83 18.11 -1.12 11.98
C ASN A 83 17.60 -1.60 13.36
N SER A 84 18.09 -0.96 14.41
CA SER A 84 17.61 -1.15 15.78
C SER A 84 16.11 -0.85 15.87
N GLN A 85 15.32 -1.92 16.00
CA GLN A 85 13.94 -2.01 16.49
C GLN A 85 13.04 -0.80 16.19
N VAL A 86 12.38 -0.83 15.04
CA VAL A 86 11.30 0.12 14.72
C VAL A 86 10.11 -0.20 15.64
N ASN A 87 9.75 0.68 16.58
CA ASN A 87 8.57 0.44 17.43
C ASN A 87 7.27 0.79 16.68
N PHE A 88 6.58 -0.22 16.17
CA PHE A 88 5.38 -0.06 15.36
C PHE A 88 4.33 -1.12 15.72
N VAL A 89 3.09 -0.69 15.92
CA VAL A 89 1.95 -1.59 16.14
C VAL A 89 0.72 -0.97 15.47
N HIS A 90 0.15 -1.70 14.53
CA HIS A 90 -1.17 -1.48 13.97
C HIS A 90 -2.00 -2.75 14.14
N ARG A 91 -2.74 -2.82 15.26
CA ARG A 91 -3.58 -3.97 15.61
C ARG A 91 -2.75 -5.26 15.69
N THR A 92 -2.90 -6.17 14.72
CA THR A 92 -2.16 -7.43 14.63
C THR A 92 -0.86 -7.31 13.84
N PHE A 93 -0.68 -6.23 13.08
CA PHE A 93 0.55 -5.94 12.35
C PHE A 93 1.52 -5.18 13.26
N ASN A 94 2.74 -5.67 13.40
CA ASN A 94 3.70 -5.14 14.37
C ASN A 94 5.09 -4.89 13.75
N SER A 95 6.05 -4.48 14.57
CA SER A 95 7.43 -4.21 14.19
C SER A 95 8.08 -5.31 13.37
N SER A 96 7.92 -6.58 13.76
CA SER A 96 8.55 -7.69 13.03
C SER A 96 7.97 -7.86 11.64
N ASP A 97 6.66 -7.62 11.49
CA ASP A 97 5.99 -7.67 10.19
C ASP A 97 6.48 -6.52 9.31
N LEU A 98 6.55 -5.30 9.86
CA LEU A 98 7.06 -4.14 9.13
C LEU A 98 8.51 -4.33 8.65
N GLU A 99 9.38 -4.84 9.54
CA GLU A 99 10.78 -5.15 9.19
C GLU A 99 10.88 -6.23 8.11
N PHE A 100 10.00 -7.24 8.14
CA PHE A 100 9.91 -8.25 7.10
C PHE A 100 9.53 -7.63 5.75
N PHE A 101 8.52 -6.75 5.73
CA PHE A 101 8.11 -6.04 4.53
C PHE A 101 9.24 -5.17 3.96
N PHE A 102 10.01 -4.47 4.80
CA PHE A 102 11.19 -3.73 4.33
C PHE A 102 12.23 -4.63 3.66
N HIS A 103 12.49 -5.82 4.22
CA HIS A 103 13.37 -6.79 3.61
C HIS A 103 12.83 -7.35 2.28
N ALA A 104 11.54 -7.66 2.20
CA ALA A 104 10.90 -8.16 0.99
C ALA A 104 10.93 -7.10 -0.12
N LEU A 105 10.54 -5.86 0.19
CA LEU A 105 10.59 -4.73 -0.74
C LEU A 105 12.03 -4.45 -1.20
N HIS A 106 13.02 -4.48 -0.31
CA HIS A 106 14.43 -4.34 -0.70
C HIS A 106 14.87 -5.41 -1.71
N THR A 107 14.36 -6.63 -1.57
CA THR A 107 14.65 -7.73 -2.50
C THR A 107 13.99 -7.49 -3.86
N ILE A 108 12.71 -7.10 -3.87
CA ILE A 108 11.94 -6.78 -5.08
C ILE A 108 12.64 -5.65 -5.86
N TYR A 109 12.91 -4.52 -5.20
CA TYR A 109 13.47 -3.31 -5.82
C TYR A 109 14.95 -3.45 -6.22
N LYS A 110 15.65 -4.49 -5.75
CA LYS A 110 16.98 -4.85 -6.27
C LYS A 110 16.93 -5.49 -7.65
N THR A 111 15.82 -6.12 -8.01
CA THR A 111 15.67 -6.90 -9.25
C THR A 111 14.65 -6.31 -10.23
N GLY A 112 13.87 -5.31 -9.81
CA GLY A 112 12.82 -4.68 -10.61
C GLY A 112 12.05 -3.65 -9.78
N ASP A 113 10.74 -3.63 -9.91
CA ASP A 113 9.80 -2.80 -9.15
C ASP A 113 8.58 -3.62 -8.69
N LEU A 114 7.69 -2.98 -7.92
CA LEU A 114 6.46 -3.63 -7.44
C LEU A 114 5.56 -4.05 -8.62
N GLU A 115 5.39 -3.18 -9.63
CA GLU A 115 4.62 -3.50 -10.83
C GLU A 115 5.10 -4.79 -11.50
N SER A 116 6.41 -4.91 -11.76
CA SER A 116 7.00 -6.10 -12.37
C SER A 116 6.82 -7.36 -11.53
N ALA A 117 6.85 -7.23 -10.20
CA ALA A 117 6.60 -8.34 -9.29
C ALA A 117 5.15 -8.85 -9.40
N PHE A 118 4.18 -7.96 -9.65
CA PHE A 118 2.78 -8.33 -9.86
C PHE A 118 2.46 -8.71 -11.32
N CYS A 119 3.17 -8.16 -12.31
CA CYS A 119 2.86 -8.29 -13.73
C CYS A 119 3.60 -9.44 -14.44
N GLY A 120 4.08 -10.46 -13.71
CA GLY A 120 4.80 -11.60 -14.28
C GLY A 120 4.13 -12.21 -15.54
N ASN A 121 4.91 -12.95 -16.34
CA ASN A 121 4.43 -13.65 -17.55
C ASN A 121 3.53 -14.84 -17.20
N PHE A 122 2.38 -14.58 -16.59
CA PHE A 122 1.39 -15.60 -16.27
C PHE A 122 0.59 -15.90 -17.54
N HIS A 123 0.90 -17.04 -18.16
CA HIS A 123 0.21 -17.51 -19.36
C HIS A 123 -1.29 -17.78 -19.15
N ASP A 124 -1.72 -17.95 -17.89
CA ASP A 124 -3.12 -18.20 -17.53
C ASP A 124 -3.82 -16.94 -17.02
N LYS A 125 -4.96 -16.63 -17.65
CA LYS A 125 -5.81 -15.49 -17.28
C LYS A 125 -6.54 -15.79 -15.96
N GLY A 126 -6.08 -15.23 -14.84
CA GLY A 126 -6.86 -15.20 -13.61
C GLY A 126 -6.14 -14.65 -12.39
N VAL A 127 -6.82 -13.75 -11.65
CA VAL A 127 -6.31 -13.05 -10.45
C VAL A 127 -5.67 -13.98 -9.42
N LYS A 128 -6.17 -15.23 -9.29
CA LYS A 128 -5.62 -16.24 -8.38
C LYS A 128 -4.14 -16.56 -8.65
N ASN A 129 -3.73 -16.67 -9.91
CA ASN A 129 -2.34 -16.99 -10.25
C ASN A 129 -1.39 -15.83 -9.93
N TYR A 130 -1.86 -14.59 -10.08
CA TYR A 130 -1.09 -13.40 -9.71
C TYR A 130 -0.91 -13.29 -8.19
N ILE A 131 -1.93 -13.67 -7.39
CA ILE A 131 -1.84 -13.65 -5.92
C ILE A 131 -1.00 -14.82 -5.37
N SER A 132 -1.09 -16.01 -5.98
CA SER A 132 -0.45 -17.22 -5.42
C SER A 132 1.04 -17.34 -5.68
N ASN A 133 1.56 -16.56 -6.64
CA ASN A 133 2.98 -16.56 -7.03
C ASN A 133 3.73 -15.30 -6.56
N PHE A 134 3.11 -14.54 -5.64
CA PHE A 134 3.75 -13.49 -4.85
C PHE A 134 4.59 -14.11 -3.72
#